data_AF-A0A527A1S3-F1
#
_entry.id   AF-A0A527A1S3-F1
#
_cell.length_a   1.000
_cell.length_b   1.000
_cell.length_c   1.000
_cell.angle_alpha   90.00
_cell.angle_beta   90.00
_cell.angle_gamma   90.00
#
_symmetry.space_group_name_H-M   'P 1'
#
loop_
_entity.id
_entity.type
_entity.pdbx_description
1 polymer ?
#
loop_
_entity_poly.entity_id
_entity_poly.type
_entity_poly.pdbx_seq_one_letter_code
_entity_poly.pdbx_strand_id
1 'polypeptide(L)'
;MAARFGLTAEEREQLLPSGKQHVLHNRIHWAKFYMSKAGLLASPARGRFVATEAGLSLLTSGPDRIDVKLLLKHPEFRKFYKGNGSDDSAGETPSDVATEATPEEQIESAYQAVLNGQTFWTG
;
A
#
# COMPACT_ATOMS: atom_id res chain seq x y z
N MET A 1 -2.67 -17.44 12.32
CA MET A 1 -2.46 -15.97 12.30
C MET A 1 -3.55 -15.20 11.54
N ALA A 2 -4.10 -15.74 10.43
CA ALA A 2 -5.10 -15.05 9.60
C ALA A 2 -6.53 -14.97 10.19
N ALA A 3 -6.90 -15.82 11.16
CA ALA A 3 -8.22 -15.81 11.78
C ALA A 3 -8.50 -14.57 12.67
N ARG A 4 -7.47 -13.77 13.00
CA ARG A 4 -7.60 -12.61 13.90
C ARG A 4 -7.97 -11.30 13.20
N PHE A 5 -8.11 -11.32 11.86
CA PHE A 5 -8.40 -10.13 11.05
C PHE A 5 -9.77 -10.15 10.37
N GLY A 6 -10.65 -11.10 10.71
CA GLY A 6 -12.02 -11.16 10.16
C GLY A 6 -12.12 -11.52 8.67
N LEU A 7 -11.00 -11.84 8.00
CA LEU A 7 -10.98 -12.16 6.57
C LEU A 7 -11.62 -13.53 6.28
N THR A 8 -12.55 -13.55 5.33
CA THR A 8 -13.18 -14.74 4.75
C THR A 8 -12.15 -15.60 4.00
N ALA A 9 -12.50 -16.86 3.69
CA ALA A 9 -11.62 -17.73 2.91
C ALA A 9 -11.36 -17.17 1.51
N GLU A 10 -12.39 -16.59 0.90
CA GLU A 10 -12.33 -15.96 -0.43
C GLU A 10 -11.37 -14.76 -0.45
N GLU A 11 -11.42 -13.88 0.55
CA GLU A 11 -10.50 -12.74 0.67
C GLU A 11 -9.03 -13.16 0.88
N ARG A 12 -8.79 -14.37 1.40
CA ARG A 12 -7.42 -14.90 1.57
C ARG A 12 -6.87 -15.47 0.28
N GLU A 13 -7.74 -16.07 -0.52
CA GLU A 13 -7.39 -16.71 -1.79
C GLU A 13 -7.50 -15.78 -2.98
N GLN A 14 -8.03 -14.56 -2.79
CA GLN A 14 -8.11 -13.56 -3.83
C GLN A 14 -6.73 -13.29 -4.46
N LEU A 15 -6.64 -13.57 -5.76
CA LEU A 15 -5.48 -13.28 -6.58
C LEU A 15 -5.59 -11.87 -7.18
N LEU A 16 -4.44 -11.26 -7.46
CA LEU A 16 -4.39 -10.12 -8.37
C LEU A 16 -4.98 -10.53 -9.73
N PRO A 17 -5.48 -9.58 -10.54
CA PRO A 17 -5.99 -9.85 -11.89
C PRO A 17 -5.02 -10.64 -12.77
N SER A 18 -3.71 -10.48 -12.54
CA SER A 18 -2.65 -11.24 -13.22
C SER A 18 -2.60 -12.73 -12.86
N GLY A 19 -3.28 -13.17 -11.81
CA GLY A 19 -3.34 -14.55 -11.31
C GLY A 19 -2.07 -15.05 -10.59
N LYS A 20 -1.04 -14.21 -10.47
CA LYS A 20 0.31 -14.65 -10.02
C LYS A 20 0.58 -14.48 -8.54
N GLN A 21 -0.12 -13.56 -7.88
CA GLN A 21 0.10 -13.24 -6.46
C GLN A 21 -1.23 -13.04 -5.75
N HIS A 22 -1.28 -13.42 -4.48
CA HIS A 22 -2.42 -13.13 -3.62
C HIS A 22 -2.44 -11.65 -3.25
N VAL A 23 -3.62 -11.02 -3.36
CA VAL A 23 -3.85 -9.62 -2.98
C VAL A 23 -3.40 -9.37 -1.54
N LEU A 24 -3.75 -10.28 -0.62
CA LEU A 24 -3.37 -10.17 0.78
C LEU A 24 -1.85 -10.15 1.00
N HIS A 25 -1.11 -11.01 0.29
CA HIS A 25 0.36 -11.04 0.41
C HIS A 25 0.98 -9.74 -0.09
N ASN A 26 0.50 -9.26 -1.25
CA ASN A 26 0.92 -8.01 -1.84
C ASN A 26 0.65 -6.81 -0.90
N ARG A 27 -0.56 -6.73 -0.33
CA ARG A 27 -0.93 -5.68 0.64
C ARG A 27 -0.07 -5.71 1.90
N ILE A 28 0.18 -6.88 2.48
CA ILE A 28 1.06 -7.02 3.65
C ILE A 28 2.49 -6.58 3.30
N HIS A 29 2.97 -6.93 2.10
CA HIS A 29 4.29 -6.51 1.64
C HIS A 29 4.40 -4.99 1.60
N TRP A 30 3.45 -4.31 0.97
CA TRP A 30 3.45 -2.85 0.85
C TRP A 30 3.25 -2.14 2.18
N ALA A 31 2.35 -2.63 3.03
CA ALA A 31 2.18 -2.10 4.38
C ALA A 31 3.50 -2.14 5.16
N LYS A 32 4.19 -3.29 5.16
CA LYS A 32 5.52 -3.44 5.77
C LYS A 32 6.53 -2.47 5.16
N PHE A 33 6.61 -2.41 3.83
CA PHE A 33 7.57 -1.57 3.12
C PHE A 33 7.39 -0.08 3.46
N TYR A 34 6.15 0.42 3.41
CA TYR A 34 5.84 1.81 3.72
C TYR A 34 6.03 2.15 5.20
N MET A 35 5.65 1.28 6.12
CA MET A 35 5.93 1.48 7.55
C MET A 35 7.43 1.54 7.84
N SER A 36 8.25 0.72 7.16
CA SER A 36 9.71 0.83 7.24
C SER A 36 10.23 2.14 6.66
N LYS A 37 9.71 2.62 5.53
CA LYS A 37 10.08 3.93 4.96
C LYS A 37 9.65 5.12 5.82
N ALA A 38 8.60 4.96 6.62
CA ALA A 38 8.17 5.95 7.59
C ALA A 38 8.97 5.93 8.90
N GLY A 39 9.91 4.99 9.06
CA GLY A 39 10.69 4.84 10.30
C GLY A 39 9.89 4.26 11.46
N LEU A 40 8.72 3.67 11.19
CA LEU A 40 7.85 3.06 12.21
C LEU A 40 8.23 1.61 12.51
N LEU A 41 8.96 0.96 11.59
CA LEU A 41 9.35 -0.44 11.67
C LEU A 41 10.84 -0.60 11.41
N ALA A 42 11.54 -1.20 12.36
CA ALA A 42 12.93 -1.63 12.23
C ALA A 42 13.03 -3.12 11.89
N SER A 43 14.09 -3.51 11.17
CA SER A 43 14.39 -4.91 10.83
C SER A 43 15.74 -5.33 11.41
N PRO A 44 15.83 -5.60 12.73
CA PRO A 44 17.11 -5.87 13.39
C PRO A 44 17.80 -7.16 12.89
N ALA A 45 17.06 -8.10 12.32
CA ALA A 45 17.60 -9.32 11.73
C ALA A 45 16.70 -9.81 10.59
N ARG A 46 17.24 -10.68 9.72
CA ARG A 46 16.45 -11.29 8.64
C ARG A 46 15.21 -11.98 9.20
N GLY A 47 14.04 -11.57 8.71
CA GLY A 47 12.75 -12.13 9.14
C GLY A 47 12.25 -11.64 10.51
N ARG A 48 12.94 -10.67 11.15
CA ARG A 48 12.50 -10.06 12.41
C ARG A 48 12.20 -8.59 12.20
N PHE A 49 11.00 -8.17 12.59
CA PHE A 49 10.54 -6.79 12.50
C PHE A 49 10.06 -6.34 13.87
N VAL A 50 10.42 -5.10 14.25
CA VAL A 50 10.09 -4.53 15.55
C VAL A 50 9.60 -3.10 15.35
N ALA A 51 8.54 -2.72 16.05
CA ALA A 51 8.08 -1.33 16.07
C ALA A 51 9.16 -0.44 16.69
N THR A 52 9.50 0.67 16.05
CA THR A 52 10.38 1.68 16.63
C THR A 52 9.66 2.43 17.74
N GLU A 53 10.37 3.28 18.48
CA GLU A 53 9.73 4.19 19.45
C GLU A 53 8.64 5.05 18.81
N ALA A 54 8.87 5.53 17.58
CA ALA A 54 7.86 6.24 16.80
C ALA A 54 6.67 5.34 16.42
N GLY A 55 6.94 4.08 16.04
CA GLY A 55 5.90 3.08 15.77
C GLY A 55 5.03 2.76 16.99
N LEU A 56 5.65 2.61 18.16
CA LEU A 56 4.95 2.38 19.43
C LEU A 56 4.13 3.61 19.86
N SER A 57 4.68 4.81 19.68
CA SER A 57 3.97 6.06 19.95
C SER A 57 2.73 6.20 19.05
N LEU A 58 2.86 5.85 17.77
CA LEU A 58 1.72 5.82 16.85
C LEU A 58 0.65 4.82 17.31
N LEU A 59 1.04 3.62 17.74
CA LEU A 59 0.08 2.64 18.28
C LEU A 59 -0.62 3.15 19.54
N THR A 60 0.11 3.88 20.39
CA THR A 60 -0.43 4.48 21.62
C THR A 60 -1.45 5.59 21.32
N SER A 61 -1.29 6.32 20.21
CA SER A 61 -2.30 7.31 19.77
C SER A 61 -3.61 6.70 19.28
N GLY A 62 -3.68 5.37 19.11
CA GLY A 62 -4.90 4.66 18.75
C GLY A 62 -5.51 5.07 17.40
N PRO A 63 -4.74 5.10 16.29
CA PRO A 63 -5.31 5.42 14.99
C PRO A 63 -6.26 4.32 14.54
N ASP A 64 -7.43 4.70 14.02
CA ASP A 64 -8.40 3.76 13.45
C ASP A 64 -7.80 3.01 12.23
N ARG A 65 -6.93 3.68 11.46
CA ARG A 65 -6.24 3.11 10.29
C ARG A 65 -4.87 3.75 10.09
N ILE A 66 -3.92 2.94 9.62
CA ILE A 66 -2.61 3.41 9.13
C ILE A 66 -2.64 3.38 7.61
N ASP A 67 -2.79 4.55 6.98
CA ASP A 67 -2.79 4.71 5.52
C ASP A 67 -1.69 5.68 5.05
N VAL A 68 -1.54 5.84 3.73
CA VAL A 68 -0.53 6.71 3.13
C VAL A 68 -0.68 8.16 3.63
N LYS A 69 -1.91 8.63 3.83
CA LYS A 69 -2.20 9.99 4.34
C LYS A 69 -1.65 10.17 5.75
N LEU A 70 -1.79 9.16 6.61
CA LEU A 70 -1.15 9.15 7.92
C LEU A 70 0.37 9.09 7.80
N LEU A 71 0.91 8.21 6.95
CA LEU A 71 2.36 8.05 6.79
C LEU A 71 3.03 9.31 6.24
N LEU A 72 2.36 10.10 5.40
CA LEU A 72 2.85 11.39 4.88
C LEU A 72 3.07 12.46 5.97
N LYS A 73 2.57 12.24 7.19
CA LYS A 73 2.90 13.06 8.37
C LYS A 73 4.33 12.83 8.86
N HIS A 74 4.94 11.69 8.55
CA HIS A 74 6.32 11.37 8.89
C HIS A 74 7.30 12.00 7.87
N PRO A 75 8.29 12.79 8.32
CA PRO A 75 9.24 13.46 7.43
C PRO A 75 10.01 12.50 6.51
N GLU A 76 10.46 11.37 7.05
CA GLU A 76 11.22 10.36 6.28
C GLU A 76 10.36 9.72 5.18
N PHE A 77 9.09 9.41 5.49
CA PHE A 77 8.16 8.90 4.49
C PHE A 77 7.89 9.94 3.41
N ARG A 78 7.67 11.20 3.80
CA ARG A 78 7.41 12.30 2.85
C ARG A 78 8.58 12.51 1.89
N LYS A 79 9.83 12.46 2.38
CA LYS A 79 11.04 12.55 1.54
C LYS A 79 11.09 11.40 0.53
N PHE A 80 10.86 10.17 1.00
CA PHE A 80 10.80 8.99 0.14
C PHE A 80 9.70 9.11 -0.92
N TYR A 81 8.48 9.48 -0.50
CA TYR A 81 7.32 9.53 -1.37
C TYR A 81 7.42 10.64 -2.43
N LYS A 82 7.97 11.81 -2.07
CA LYS A 82 8.25 12.89 -3.01
C LYS A 82 9.47 12.62 -3.90
N GLY A 83 10.50 11.95 -3.40
CA GLY A 83 11.69 11.61 -4.18
C GLY A 83 11.44 10.57 -5.28
N ASN A 84 10.38 9.77 -5.14
CA ASN A 84 9.91 8.83 -6.16
C ASN A 84 8.87 9.44 -7.13
N GLY A 85 8.35 10.64 -6.83
CA GLY A 85 7.42 11.37 -7.68
C GLY A 85 8.14 12.54 -8.34
N SER A 86 8.81 12.28 -9.48
CA SER A 86 9.38 13.35 -10.29
C SER A 86 8.29 14.32 -10.74
N ASP A 87 8.31 15.53 -10.19
CA ASP A 87 8.19 16.85 -10.84
C ASP A 87 7.35 17.01 -12.13
N ASP A 88 6.16 16.40 -12.24
CA ASP A 88 5.23 16.79 -13.32
C ASP A 88 3.73 16.54 -13.04
N SER A 89 3.27 16.85 -11.83
CA SER A 89 1.83 17.02 -11.58
C SER A 89 1.61 18.02 -10.46
N ALA A 90 1.69 19.29 -10.84
CA ALA A 90 1.03 20.35 -10.09
C ALA A 90 -0.48 20.09 -10.12
N GLY A 91 -1.03 19.72 -8.96
CA GLY A 91 -2.47 19.84 -8.70
C GLY A 91 -3.32 18.63 -9.02
N GLU A 92 -3.08 17.50 -8.37
CA GLU A 92 -4.18 16.59 -8.04
C GLU A 92 -3.91 15.99 -6.65
N THR A 93 -4.77 16.35 -5.71
CA THR A 93 -4.88 15.63 -4.44
C THR A 93 -5.19 14.17 -4.81
N PRO A 94 -4.55 13.15 -4.19
CA PRO A 94 -4.94 11.78 -4.44
C PRO A 94 -6.41 11.67 -4.07
N SER A 95 -7.26 11.47 -5.09
CA SER A 95 -8.67 11.19 -4.90
C SER A 95 -8.79 10.03 -3.91
N ASP A 96 -9.67 10.16 -2.91
CA ASP A 96 -9.81 9.26 -1.76
C ASP A 96 -9.93 7.77 -2.14
N VAL A 97 -10.28 7.46 -3.40
CA VAL A 97 -10.42 6.10 -3.94
C VAL A 97 -9.08 5.45 -4.33
N ALA A 98 -8.06 6.25 -4.70
CA ALA A 98 -6.76 5.76 -5.17
C ALA A 98 -5.80 5.34 -4.04
N THR A 99 -6.17 5.61 -2.78
CA THR A 99 -5.28 5.44 -1.62
C THR A 99 -5.31 4.02 -1.03
N GLU A 100 -6.30 3.20 -1.41
CA GLU A 100 -6.45 1.83 -0.88
C GLU A 100 -5.69 0.76 -1.67
N ALA A 101 -5.39 1.05 -2.93
CA ALA A 101 -4.67 0.16 -3.82
C ALA A 101 -3.16 0.29 -3.59
N THR A 102 -2.47 -0.85 -3.54
CA THR A 102 -1.01 -0.86 -3.60
C THR A 102 -0.52 -0.34 -4.96
N PRO A 103 0.71 0.19 -5.07
CA PRO A 103 1.26 0.61 -6.36
C PRO A 103 1.18 -0.46 -7.45
N GLU A 104 1.36 -1.74 -7.09
CA GLU A 104 1.25 -2.86 -8.03
C GLU A 104 -0.19 -3.12 -8.46
N GLU A 105 -1.17 -2.98 -7.55
CA GLU A 105 -2.60 -2.98 -7.89
C GLU A 105 -2.97 -1.80 -8.81
N GLN A 106 -2.35 -0.63 -8.61
CA GLN A 106 -2.57 0.55 -9.48
C GLN A 106 -2.05 0.31 -10.90
N ILE A 107 -0.82 -0.20 -11.06
CA ILE A 107 -0.25 -0.54 -12.37
C ILE A 107 -1.11 -1.59 -13.07
N GLU A 108 -1.53 -2.63 -12.35
CA GLU A 108 -2.39 -3.67 -12.92
C GLU A 108 -3.77 -3.10 -13.31
N SER A 109 -4.37 -2.24 -12.49
CA SER A 109 -5.66 -1.61 -12.82
C SER A 109 -5.57 -0.74 -14.09
N ALA A 110 -4.46 -0.02 -14.28
CA ALA A 110 -4.22 0.77 -15.47
C ALA A 110 -4.00 -0.12 -16.70
N TYR A 111 -3.26 -1.22 -16.56
CA TYR A 111 -3.07 -2.21 -17.62
C TYR A 111 -4.39 -2.84 -18.07
N GLN A 112 -5.23 -3.25 -17.12
CA GLN A 112 -6.57 -3.79 -17.40
C GLN A 112 -7.48 -2.74 -18.05
N ALA A 113 -7.42 -1.47 -17.63
CA ALA A 113 -8.20 -0.40 -18.24
C ALA A 113 -7.82 -0.19 -19.72
N VAL A 114 -6.53 -0.26 -20.07
CA VAL A 114 -6.05 -0.17 -21.46
C VAL A 114 -6.51 -1.37 -22.29
N LEU A 115 -6.43 -2.58 -21.75
CA LEU A 115 -6.89 -3.80 -22.42
C LEU A 115 -8.41 -3.79 -22.66
N ASN A 116 -9.19 -3.37 -21.66
CA ASN A 116 -10.65 -3.29 -21.74
C ASN A 116 -11.13 -2.07 -22.57
N GLY A 117 -10.28 -1.04 -22.74
CA GLY A 117 -10.54 0.07 -23.65
C GLY A 117 -10.34 -0.29 -25.12
N GLN A 118 -9.53 -1.30 -25.44
CA GLN A 118 -9.34 -1.78 -26.83
C GLN A 118 -10.54 -2.56 -27.37
N THR A 119 -11.38 -3.15 -26.53
CA THR A 119 -12.58 -3.88 -26.98
C THR A 119 -13.74 -2.95 -27.34
N PHE A 120 -13.67 -1.66 -27.01
CA PHE A 120 -14.72 -0.67 -27.29
C PHE A 120 -14.54 0.12 -28.61
N TRP A 121 -13.39 0.00 -29.29
CA TRP A 121 -13.10 0.72 -30.56
C TRP A 121 -13.16 -0.17 -31.82
N THR A 122 -13.77 -1.35 -31.71
CA THR A 122 -14.13 -2.21 -32.86
C THR A 122 -15.62 -2.51 -32.80
N GLY A 123 -16.43 -1.57 -33.26
CA GLY A 123 -17.88 -1.69 -33.40
C GLY A 123 -18.40 -0.67 -34.40
#